data_AF-A0A928B2G0-F1
#
_entry.id   AF-A0A928B2G0-F1
#
_cell.length_a   1.000
_cell.length_b   1.000
_cell.length_c   1.000
_cell.angle_alpha   90.00
_cell.angle_beta   90.00
_cell.angle_gamma   90.00
#
_symmetry.space_group_name_H-M   'P 1'
#
loop_
_entity.id
_entity.type
_entity.pdbx_description
1 polymer ?
#
loop_
_entity_poly.entity_id
_entity_poly.type
_entity_poly.pdbx_seq_one_letter_code
_entity_poly.pdbx_strand_id
1 'polypeptide(L)'
;MRRLIFSILALLCLTAESSLAQQHRSHNDYEGWERMIPTHVKGQFAGGMGLLSAGIGWDYGRANQWESEVMVGFLPAKYADNTHITLSLRQLYIPWDVTLSKCFSLEPLSCGLYLNFISGDRFWVRQPSKYPGAHYYTFSSRIRLHACVGQRVQWNIASESLLKSISLYYELSANDLNIISKVTNRELKLSDIVFFSVGVRFQLQR
;
A
#
# COMPACT_ATOMS: atom_id res chain seq x y z
N MET A 1 21.88 22.86 3.36
CA MET A 1 20.69 22.45 2.60
C MET A 1 19.89 21.32 3.25
N ARG A 2 20.46 20.16 3.63
CA ARG A 2 19.70 19.06 4.28
C ARG A 2 18.95 19.46 5.55
N ARG A 3 19.55 20.26 6.44
CA ARG A 3 18.91 20.69 7.70
C ARG A 3 17.67 21.56 7.50
N LEU A 4 17.68 22.45 6.50
CA LEU A 4 16.53 23.29 6.16
C LEU A 4 15.35 22.47 5.63
N ILE A 5 15.62 21.42 4.85
CA ILE A 5 14.58 20.52 4.33
C ILE A 5 13.88 19.79 5.48
N PHE A 6 14.64 19.28 6.46
CA PHE A 6 14.06 18.65 7.66
C PHE A 6 13.28 19.62 8.53
N SER A 7 13.75 20.86 8.67
CA SER A 7 13.03 21.90 9.41
C SER A 7 11.73 22.30 8.72
N ILE A 8 11.72 22.39 7.39
CA ILE A 8 10.50 22.71 6.61
C ILE A 8 9.52 21.53 6.65
N LEU A 9 9.99 20.29 6.55
CA LEU A 9 9.16 19.09 6.71
C LEU A 9 8.58 18.98 8.13
N ALA A 10 9.36 19.26 9.16
CA ALA A 10 8.90 19.28 10.55
C ALA A 10 7.91 20.43 10.81
N LEU A 11 8.12 21.59 10.20
CA LEU A 11 7.20 22.73 10.29
C LEU A 11 5.89 22.45 9.55
N LEU A 12 5.93 21.80 8.38
CA LEU A 12 4.75 21.28 7.67
C LEU A 12 3.99 20.25 8.51
N CYS A 13 4.71 19.37 9.24
CA CYS A 13 4.14 18.42 10.18
C CYS A 13 3.44 19.12 11.37
N LEU A 14 4.08 20.15 11.95
CA LEU A 14 3.54 20.92 13.08
C LEU A 14 2.36 21.81 12.69
N THR A 15 2.36 22.38 11.48
CA THR A 15 1.20 23.12 10.97
C THR A 15 0.04 22.18 10.61
N ALA A 16 0.33 20.95 10.18
CA ALA A 16 -0.69 19.96 9.94
C ALA A 16 -1.46 19.62 11.23
N GLU A 17 -0.77 19.50 12.37
CA GLU A 17 -1.39 19.27 13.70
C GLU A 17 -2.45 20.31 14.07
N SER A 18 -2.18 21.60 13.80
CA SER A 18 -3.11 22.68 14.14
C SER A 18 -4.40 22.71 13.30
N SER A 19 -4.42 22.02 12.15
CA SER A 19 -5.59 21.88 11.27
C SER A 19 -6.42 20.60 11.52
N LEU A 20 -5.98 19.73 12.43
CA LEU A 20 -6.60 18.41 12.70
C LEU A 20 -7.98 18.49 13.38
N ALA A 21 -8.42 19.68 13.78
CA ALA A 21 -9.67 19.88 14.49
C ALA A 21 -10.79 20.37 13.56
N GLN A 22 -11.16 19.59 12.53
CA GLN A 22 -12.55 19.47 12.01
C GLN A 22 -12.62 18.50 10.79
N GLN A 23 -12.22 17.23 10.91
CA GLN A 23 -12.42 16.27 9.82
C GLN A 23 -13.80 15.60 9.90
N HIS A 24 -14.81 16.22 9.25
CA HIS A 24 -16.08 15.55 9.00
C HIS A 24 -15.94 14.62 7.79
N ARG A 25 -15.28 13.46 7.98
CA ARG A 25 -15.41 12.34 7.04
C ARG A 25 -16.80 11.76 7.25
N SER A 26 -17.67 11.88 6.24
CA SER A 26 -19.00 11.27 6.26
C SER A 26 -18.84 9.76 6.37
N HIS A 27 -19.21 9.22 7.52
CA HIS A 27 -19.27 7.78 7.75
C HIS A 27 -20.49 7.24 7.02
N ASN A 28 -20.27 6.45 5.97
CA ASN A 28 -21.34 5.63 5.42
C ASN A 28 -21.38 4.36 6.27
N ASP A 29 -22.30 4.31 7.23
CA ASP A 29 -22.54 3.10 8.01
C ASP A 29 -23.18 2.07 7.07
N TYR A 30 -22.40 1.08 6.63
CA TYR A 30 -22.87 -0.02 5.81
C TYR A 30 -23.30 -1.18 6.72
N GLU A 31 -24.60 -1.45 6.81
CA GLU A 31 -25.15 -2.52 7.65
C GLU A 31 -25.32 -3.85 6.90
N GLY A 32 -25.00 -4.97 7.55
CA GLY A 32 -25.26 -6.32 7.03
C GLY A 32 -24.38 -6.75 5.85
N TRP A 33 -24.97 -7.46 4.88
CA TRP A 33 -24.29 -8.00 3.68
C TRP A 33 -23.68 -6.91 2.79
N GLU A 34 -24.18 -5.69 2.93
CA GLU A 34 -23.68 -4.51 2.25
C GLU A 34 -22.19 -4.27 2.47
N ARG A 35 -21.63 -4.66 3.62
CA ARG A 35 -20.21 -4.49 3.94
C ARG A 35 -19.28 -5.37 3.09
N MET A 36 -19.79 -6.41 2.43
CA MET A 36 -18.99 -7.31 1.60
C MET A 36 -18.69 -6.73 0.21
N ILE A 37 -19.44 -5.73 -0.24
CA ILE A 37 -19.22 -5.08 -1.53
C ILE A 37 -18.00 -4.15 -1.43
N PRO A 38 -17.02 -4.25 -2.35
CA PRO A 38 -15.84 -3.39 -2.35
C PRO A 38 -16.22 -1.92 -2.54
N THR A 39 -15.53 -1.03 -1.81
CA THR A 39 -15.78 0.42 -1.84
C THR A 39 -14.96 1.14 -2.91
N HIS A 40 -13.83 0.56 -3.31
CA HIS A 40 -12.93 1.15 -4.29
C HIS A 40 -12.18 0.10 -5.11
N VAL A 41 -11.67 0.57 -6.24
CA VAL A 41 -10.79 -0.18 -7.14
C VAL A 41 -9.45 0.53 -7.21
N LYS A 42 -8.35 -0.22 -7.21
CA LYS A 42 -7.00 0.32 -7.36
C LYS A 42 -6.26 -0.32 -8.50
N GLY A 43 -5.48 0.50 -9.20
CA GLY A 43 -4.42 0.07 -10.10
C GLY A 43 -3.08 0.60 -9.60
N GLN A 44 -2.06 -0.24 -9.62
CA GLN A 44 -0.71 0.11 -9.22
C GLN A 44 0.28 -0.33 -10.28
N PHE A 45 1.27 0.52 -10.50
CA PHE A 45 2.42 0.26 -11.33
C PHE A 45 3.67 0.14 -10.44
N ALA A 46 4.43 -0.92 -10.70
CA ALA A 46 5.64 -1.29 -9.98
C ALA A 46 5.45 -1.55 -8.47
N GLY A 47 6.57 -1.86 -7.80
CA GLY A 47 6.62 -2.28 -6.41
C GLY A 47 6.91 -3.77 -6.24
N GLY A 48 6.96 -4.24 -4.99
CA GLY A 48 7.27 -5.64 -4.67
C GLY A 48 6.18 -6.66 -5.06
N MET A 49 5.14 -6.23 -5.78
CA MET A 49 3.93 -7.00 -6.09
C MET A 49 3.79 -7.36 -7.57
N GLY A 50 4.71 -6.92 -8.44
CA GLY A 50 4.64 -7.13 -9.90
C GLY A 50 4.81 -5.83 -10.67
N LEU A 51 4.85 -5.91 -12.00
CA LEU A 51 4.99 -4.72 -12.86
C LEU A 51 3.70 -3.91 -12.90
N LEU A 52 2.57 -4.61 -13.02
CA LEU A 52 1.22 -4.04 -13.01
C LEU A 52 0.38 -4.85 -12.03
N SER A 53 -0.36 -4.19 -11.16
CA SER A 53 -1.31 -4.84 -10.28
C SER A 53 -2.62 -4.07 -10.22
N ALA A 54 -3.73 -4.80 -10.10
CA ALA A 54 -5.05 -4.23 -9.97
C ALA A 54 -5.85 -5.00 -8.93
N GLY A 55 -6.73 -4.32 -8.21
CA GLY A 55 -7.45 -4.92 -7.10
C GLY A 55 -8.65 -4.14 -6.66
N ILE A 56 -9.36 -4.74 -5.71
CA ILE A 56 -10.52 -4.16 -5.03
C ILE A 56 -10.20 -4.02 -3.55
N GLY A 57 -10.82 -3.05 -2.89
CA GLY A 57 -10.62 -2.83 -1.47
C GLY A 57 -11.84 -2.31 -0.74
N TRP A 58 -11.71 -2.30 0.58
CA TRP A 58 -12.73 -1.90 1.53
C TRP A 58 -12.16 -0.87 2.49
N ASP A 59 -12.88 0.23 2.65
CA ASP A 59 -12.58 1.26 3.65
C ASP A 59 -13.46 1.05 4.87
N TYR A 60 -12.88 1.12 6.07
CA TYR A 60 -13.62 0.97 7.32
C TYR A 60 -12.96 1.69 8.49
N GLY A 61 -13.68 1.71 9.62
CA GLY A 61 -13.30 2.43 10.83
C GLY A 61 -14.01 3.78 10.96
N ARG A 62 -13.98 4.36 12.17
CA ARG A 62 -14.77 5.55 12.54
C ARG A 62 -14.57 6.78 11.63
N ALA A 63 -13.44 6.83 10.93
CA ALA A 63 -13.11 7.89 9.99
C ALA A 63 -12.46 7.33 8.72
N ASN A 64 -12.85 6.13 8.25
CA ASN A 64 -12.26 5.47 7.07
C ASN A 64 -10.71 5.42 7.14
N GLN A 65 -10.18 5.17 8.32
CA GLN A 65 -8.73 5.15 8.57
C GLN A 65 -8.11 3.81 8.20
N TRP A 66 -8.91 2.74 8.14
CA TRP A 66 -8.43 1.42 7.80
C TRP A 66 -8.88 1.04 6.41
N GLU A 67 -7.98 0.38 5.70
CA GLU A 67 -8.19 0.02 4.31
C GLU A 67 -7.60 -1.37 4.08
N SER A 68 -8.45 -2.32 3.68
CA SER A 68 -8.02 -3.67 3.32
C SER A 68 -8.19 -3.86 1.82
N GLU A 69 -7.19 -4.41 1.16
CA GLU A 69 -7.20 -4.55 -0.30
C GLU A 69 -6.74 -5.93 -0.72
N VAL A 70 -7.35 -6.44 -1.78
CA VAL A 70 -6.92 -7.65 -2.47
C VAL A 70 -6.55 -7.25 -3.90
N MET A 71 -5.27 -7.42 -4.22
CA MET A 71 -4.70 -7.08 -5.52
C MET A 71 -4.17 -8.32 -6.22
N VAL A 72 -4.32 -8.34 -7.54
CA VAL A 72 -3.70 -9.33 -8.42
C VAL A 72 -2.64 -8.60 -9.23
N GLY A 73 -1.40 -9.03 -9.12
CA GLY A 73 -0.28 -8.51 -9.88
C GLY A 73 0.14 -9.43 -11.02
N PHE A 74 0.66 -8.82 -12.07
CA PHE A 74 1.20 -9.47 -13.24
C PHE A 74 2.66 -9.08 -13.41
N LEU A 75 3.53 -10.08 -13.48
CA LEU A 75 4.94 -9.92 -13.75
C LEU A 75 5.28 -10.66 -15.06
N PRO A 76 5.50 -9.95 -16.17
CA PRO A 76 5.80 -10.57 -17.46
C PRO A 76 7.19 -11.21 -17.47
N ALA A 77 7.33 -12.30 -18.24
CA ALA A 77 8.59 -13.04 -18.44
C ALA A 77 9.76 -12.21 -19.03
N LYS A 78 9.53 -10.95 -19.42
CA LYS A 78 10.62 -10.04 -19.81
C LYS A 78 11.48 -9.62 -18.61
N TYR A 79 10.93 -9.68 -17.40
CA TYR A 79 11.60 -9.29 -16.15
C TYR A 79 11.78 -10.47 -15.17
N ALA A 80 11.37 -11.67 -15.55
CA ALA A 80 11.44 -12.90 -14.75
C ALA A 80 11.58 -14.12 -15.65
N ASP A 81 12.04 -15.26 -15.12
CA ASP A 81 12.21 -16.49 -15.91
C ASP A 81 10.90 -16.97 -16.57
N ASN A 82 9.75 -16.65 -15.98
CA ASN A 82 8.40 -16.96 -16.47
C ASN A 82 7.41 -15.84 -16.13
N THR A 83 6.23 -15.88 -16.76
CA THR A 83 5.11 -15.02 -16.37
C THR A 83 4.57 -15.46 -15.01
N HIS A 84 4.62 -14.57 -14.03
CA HIS A 84 4.11 -14.83 -12.68
C HIS A 84 2.88 -13.99 -12.39
N ILE A 85 1.87 -14.65 -11.82
CA ILE A 85 0.71 -13.99 -11.24
C ILE A 85 0.91 -13.94 -9.73
N THR A 86 0.73 -12.78 -9.15
CA THR A 86 0.86 -12.56 -7.71
C THR A 86 -0.50 -12.19 -7.16
N LEU A 87 -0.82 -12.69 -5.98
CA LEU A 87 -1.98 -12.28 -5.20
C LEU A 87 -1.45 -11.56 -3.97
N SER A 88 -1.89 -10.33 -3.74
CA SER A 88 -1.40 -9.52 -2.64
C SER A 88 -2.54 -9.01 -1.79
N LEU A 89 -2.43 -9.26 -0.49
CA LEU A 89 -3.33 -8.77 0.54
C LEU A 89 -2.69 -7.58 1.23
N ARG A 90 -3.35 -6.43 1.21
CA ARG A 90 -2.84 -5.20 1.81
C ARG A 90 -3.72 -4.77 2.97
N GLN A 91 -3.07 -4.28 4.02
CA GLN A 91 -3.70 -3.65 5.16
C GLN A 91 -3.05 -2.30 5.40
N LEU A 92 -3.77 -1.23 5.13
CA LEU A 92 -3.33 0.15 5.23
C LEU A 92 -4.06 0.86 6.37
N TYR A 93 -3.34 1.81 6.96
CA TYR A 93 -3.80 2.74 7.98
C TYR A 93 -3.47 4.16 7.54
N ILE A 94 -4.50 5.00 7.48
CA ILE A 94 -4.46 6.38 7.03
C ILE A 94 -4.92 7.26 8.19
N PRO A 95 -3.97 7.81 8.97
CA PRO A 95 -4.31 8.58 10.17
C PRO A 95 -4.99 9.92 9.87
N TRP A 96 -4.62 10.61 8.79
CA TRP A 96 -4.99 12.02 8.54
C TRP A 96 -5.55 12.25 7.13
N ASP A 97 -6.51 13.17 7.03
CA ASP A 97 -7.07 13.68 5.77
C ASP A 97 -7.19 15.19 5.85
N VAL A 98 -6.44 15.89 5.03
CA VAL A 98 -6.45 17.34 4.98
C VAL A 98 -7.23 17.75 3.75
N THR A 99 -8.45 18.26 3.95
CA THR A 99 -9.26 18.83 2.87
C THR A 99 -8.72 20.21 2.51
N LEU A 100 -7.94 20.31 1.43
CA LEU A 100 -7.38 21.59 0.97
C LEU A 100 -8.45 22.47 0.31
N SER A 101 -9.41 21.86 -0.40
CA SER A 101 -10.45 22.57 -1.14
C SER A 101 -11.66 21.66 -1.35
N LYS A 102 -12.79 22.22 -1.83
CA LYS A 102 -14.01 21.43 -2.13
C LYS A 102 -13.75 20.25 -3.07
N CYS A 103 -12.78 20.40 -3.99
CA CYS A 103 -12.44 19.38 -4.98
C CYS A 103 -11.17 18.57 -4.63
N PHE A 104 -10.39 18.98 -3.61
CA PHE A 104 -9.07 18.41 -3.33
C PHE A 104 -8.92 18.04 -1.86
N SER A 105 -8.52 16.79 -1.62
CA SER A 105 -8.13 16.26 -0.33
C SER A 105 -6.72 15.68 -0.40
N LEU A 106 -5.95 15.82 0.68
CA LEU A 106 -4.59 15.31 0.79
C LEU A 106 -4.49 14.42 2.00
N GLU A 107 -3.99 13.22 1.81
CA GLU A 107 -3.67 12.32 2.90
C GLU A 107 -2.15 12.24 3.02
N PRO A 108 -1.57 12.98 3.98
CA PRO A 108 -0.13 13.18 4.06
C PRO A 108 0.63 11.93 4.47
N LEU A 109 -0.07 10.93 5.02
CA LEU A 109 0.53 9.66 5.40
C LEU A 109 -0.46 8.52 5.22
N SER A 110 -0.01 7.49 4.53
CA SER A 110 -0.59 6.15 4.54
C SER A 110 0.52 5.18 4.94
N CYS A 111 0.27 4.30 5.90
CA CYS A 111 1.22 3.27 6.30
C CYS A 111 0.52 1.92 6.42
N GLY A 112 1.22 0.84 6.10
CA GLY A 112 0.59 -0.46 6.16
C GLY A 112 1.52 -1.61 5.86
N LEU A 113 0.92 -2.79 5.84
CA LEU A 113 1.57 -4.04 5.53
C LEU A 113 0.94 -4.64 4.28
N TYR A 114 1.73 -5.32 3.47
CA TYR A 114 1.20 -6.18 2.43
C TYR A 114 1.85 -7.55 2.45
N LEU A 115 1.00 -8.56 2.27
CA LEU A 115 1.33 -9.96 2.12
C LEU A 115 1.24 -10.30 0.65
N ASN A 116 2.35 -10.70 0.05
CA ASN A 116 2.39 -11.13 -1.34
C ASN A 116 2.51 -12.65 -1.43
N PHE A 117 1.61 -13.25 -2.21
CA PHE A 117 1.54 -14.67 -2.55
C PHE A 117 1.89 -14.82 -4.03
N ILE A 118 3.04 -15.42 -4.32
CA ILE A 118 3.50 -15.60 -5.71
C ILE A 118 3.04 -16.96 -6.22
N SER A 119 2.29 -16.97 -7.33
CA SER A 119 1.92 -18.20 -8.01
C SER A 119 3.09 -18.72 -8.87
N GLY A 120 3.57 -19.93 -8.54
CA GLY A 120 4.61 -20.61 -9.31
C GLY A 120 5.07 -21.92 -8.66
N ASP A 121 5.19 -22.98 -9.47
CA ASP A 121 5.56 -24.35 -9.05
C ASP A 121 6.98 -24.48 -8.48
N ARG A 122 7.80 -23.41 -8.53
CA ARG A 122 9.14 -23.35 -7.92
C ARG A 122 9.18 -22.69 -6.54
N PHE A 123 8.07 -22.12 -6.06
CA PHE A 123 7.98 -21.52 -4.72
C PHE A 123 7.38 -22.54 -3.75
N TRP A 124 8.26 -23.28 -3.10
CA TRP A 124 7.91 -24.40 -2.23
C TRP A 124 7.22 -23.92 -0.94
N VAL A 125 6.08 -24.53 -0.59
CA VAL A 125 5.44 -24.42 0.74
C VAL A 125 6.23 -25.23 1.78
N ARG A 126 7.04 -26.18 1.33
CA ARG A 126 7.86 -27.08 2.14
C ARG A 126 9.17 -27.35 1.40
N GLN A 127 10.32 -27.11 2.04
CA GLN A 127 11.65 -27.27 1.45
C GLN A 127 11.82 -28.61 0.70
N PRO A 128 12.39 -28.61 -0.52
CA PRO A 128 12.88 -29.85 -1.14
C PRO A 128 14.14 -30.32 -0.40
N SER A 129 14.27 -31.64 -0.23
CA SER A 129 15.26 -32.36 0.61
C SER A 129 16.73 -32.23 0.20
N LYS A 130 17.10 -31.24 -0.61
CA LYS A 130 18.44 -31.09 -1.21
C LYS A 130 19.40 -30.20 -0.39
N TYR A 131 18.93 -29.56 0.69
CA TYR A 131 19.76 -28.70 1.55
C TYR A 131 19.91 -29.29 2.97
N PRO A 132 21.14 -29.38 3.52
CA PRO A 132 21.37 -29.97 4.84
C PRO A 132 20.98 -28.98 5.93
N GLY A 133 19.79 -29.17 6.51
CA GLY A 133 19.34 -28.43 7.69
C GLY A 133 17.85 -28.14 7.65
N ALA A 134 17.07 -28.90 8.42
CA ALA A 134 15.60 -28.78 8.56
C ALA A 134 15.11 -27.43 9.14
N HIS A 135 16.02 -26.49 9.42
CA HIS A 135 15.76 -25.22 10.12
C HIS A 135 16.41 -23.99 9.46
N TYR A 136 16.89 -24.09 8.22
CA TYR A 136 17.66 -22.99 7.61
C TYR A 136 16.83 -21.76 7.22
N TYR A 137 15.52 -21.92 7.01
CA TYR A 137 14.58 -20.81 6.78
C TYR A 137 13.23 -21.11 7.45
N THR A 138 12.89 -20.38 8.51
CA THR A 138 11.62 -20.53 9.25
C THR A 138 10.42 -19.88 8.54
N PHE A 139 10.60 -19.41 7.30
CA PHE A 139 9.58 -18.68 6.55
C PHE A 139 9.33 -19.36 5.19
N SER A 140 8.05 -19.63 4.92
CA SER A 140 7.60 -20.20 3.65
C SER A 140 7.90 -19.23 2.51
N SER A 141 8.74 -19.64 1.56
CA SER A 141 9.19 -18.82 0.42
C SER A 141 8.08 -18.28 -0.48
N ARG A 142 6.84 -18.77 -0.32
CA ARG A 142 5.66 -18.40 -1.10
C ARG A 142 4.94 -17.15 -0.56
N ILE A 143 5.14 -16.82 0.71
CA ILE A 143 4.51 -15.67 1.37
C ILE A 143 5.61 -14.67 1.70
N ARG A 144 5.49 -13.45 1.20
CA ARG A 144 6.42 -12.36 1.53
C ARG A 144 5.67 -11.25 2.25
N LEU A 145 6.17 -10.85 3.41
CA LEU A 145 5.67 -9.70 4.14
C LEU A 145 6.46 -8.46 3.74
N HIS A 146 5.75 -7.37 3.56
CA HIS A 146 6.34 -6.09 3.27
C HIS A 146 5.66 -5.00 4.08
N ALA A 147 6.42 -3.99 4.44
CA ALA A 147 5.91 -2.75 5.02
C ALA A 147 5.89 -1.66 3.95
N CYS A 148 4.87 -0.81 3.96
CA CYS A 148 4.74 0.30 3.03
C CYS A 148 4.37 1.60 3.74
N VAL A 149 4.86 2.70 3.20
CA VAL A 149 4.55 4.07 3.61
C VAL A 149 4.38 4.91 2.35
N GLY A 150 3.34 5.73 2.29
CA GLY A 150 3.03 6.53 1.11
C GLY A 150 2.26 7.80 1.44
N GLN A 151 1.95 8.55 0.39
CA GLN A 151 1.05 9.71 0.45
C GLN A 151 0.04 9.62 -0.70
N ARG A 152 -1.12 10.25 -0.49
CA ARG A 152 -2.22 10.20 -1.45
C ARG A 152 -2.82 11.58 -1.65
N VAL A 153 -3.08 11.92 -2.91
CA VAL A 153 -3.80 13.12 -3.33
C VAL A 153 -5.12 12.67 -3.93
N GLN A 154 -6.23 13.16 -3.38
CA GLN A 154 -7.58 12.82 -3.80
C GLN A 154 -8.25 14.01 -4.48
N TRP A 155 -8.83 13.74 -5.63
CA TRP A 155 -9.72 14.61 -6.38
C TRP A 155 -11.16 14.15 -6.23
N ASN A 156 -11.99 14.98 -5.60
CA ASN A 156 -13.42 14.74 -5.48
C ASN A 156 -14.12 15.25 -6.75
N ILE A 157 -14.79 14.33 -7.45
CA ILE A 157 -15.59 14.66 -8.62
C ILE A 157 -17.00 14.94 -8.10
N ALA A 158 -17.45 16.18 -8.27
CA ALA A 158 -18.85 16.52 -8.01
C ALA A 158 -19.68 16.10 -9.23
N SER A 159 -20.79 15.41 -8.99
CA SER A 159 -21.90 15.09 -9.92
C SER A 159 -22.08 13.59 -10.21
N GLU A 160 -23.35 13.23 -10.46
CA GLU A 160 -24.01 11.92 -10.60
C GLU A 160 -23.33 10.87 -11.50
N SER A 161 -22.09 10.50 -11.20
CA SER A 161 -21.35 9.46 -11.91
C SER A 161 -21.15 8.24 -11.00
N LEU A 162 -20.81 7.09 -11.57
CA LEU A 162 -20.49 5.90 -10.76
C LEU A 162 -19.18 6.06 -9.96
N LEU A 163 -18.45 7.16 -10.11
CA LEU A 163 -17.18 7.45 -9.46
C LEU A 163 -17.30 8.67 -8.54
N LYS A 164 -17.04 8.46 -7.25
CA LYS A 164 -17.10 9.51 -6.22
C LYS A 164 -15.82 10.34 -6.17
N SER A 165 -14.66 9.70 -6.32
CA SER A 165 -13.37 10.38 -6.30
C SER A 165 -12.29 9.57 -7.00
N ILE A 166 -11.27 10.27 -7.50
CA ILE A 166 -10.05 9.69 -8.06
C ILE A 166 -8.90 10.10 -7.17
N SER A 167 -8.07 9.16 -6.74
CA SER A 167 -6.90 9.46 -5.93
C SER A 167 -5.64 8.94 -6.57
N LEU A 168 -4.61 9.78 -6.66
CA LEU A 168 -3.27 9.37 -7.04
C LEU A 168 -2.46 9.15 -5.77
N TYR A 169 -1.75 8.04 -5.70
CA TYR A 169 -0.92 7.73 -4.55
C TYR A 169 0.45 7.25 -5.02
N TYR A 170 1.44 7.49 -4.16
CA TYR A 170 2.75 6.89 -4.30
C TYR A 170 3.12 6.21 -2.98
N GLU A 171 3.87 5.13 -3.10
CA GLU A 171 4.22 4.28 -1.97
C GLU A 171 5.67 3.86 -2.05
N LEU A 172 6.30 3.84 -0.88
CA LEU A 172 7.62 3.33 -0.62
C LEU A 172 7.45 2.07 0.21
N SER A 173 7.91 0.94 -0.33
CA SER A 173 7.74 -0.37 0.30
C SER A 173 9.08 -1.05 0.54
N ALA A 174 9.20 -1.79 1.64
CA ALA A 174 10.38 -2.56 1.97
C ALA A 174 9.98 -3.99 2.33
N ASN A 175 10.75 -4.96 1.83
CA ASN A 175 10.56 -6.38 2.12
C ASN A 175 11.16 -6.76 3.49
N ASP A 176 10.52 -7.69 4.19
CA ASP A 176 10.97 -8.27 5.46
C ASP A 176 12.45 -8.68 5.47
N LEU A 177 12.94 -9.39 4.45
CA LEU A 177 14.35 -9.78 4.36
C LEU A 177 15.30 -8.58 4.24
N ASN A 178 14.89 -7.56 3.49
CA ASN A 178 15.71 -6.36 3.32
C ASN A 178 15.74 -5.52 4.61
N ILE A 179 14.63 -5.47 5.34
CA ILE A 179 14.56 -4.82 6.65
C ILE A 179 15.49 -5.53 7.64
N ILE A 180 15.39 -6.87 7.73
CA ILE A 180 16.25 -7.68 8.60
C ILE A 180 17.72 -7.50 8.21
N SER A 181 18.03 -7.55 6.91
CA SER A 181 19.40 -7.36 6.39
C SER A 181 19.96 -5.97 6.72
N LYS A 182 19.13 -4.93 6.74
CA LYS A 182 19.56 -3.58 7.15
C LYS A 182 19.85 -3.47 8.64
N VAL A 183 19.07 -4.16 9.47
CA VAL A 183 19.30 -4.20 10.92
C VAL A 183 20.58 -4.97 11.24
N THR A 184 20.85 -6.06 10.51
CA THR A 184 22.08 -6.86 10.69
C THR A 184 23.31 -6.22 10.04
N ASN A 185 23.15 -5.46 8.95
CA ASN A 185 24.26 -4.92 8.17
C ASN A 185 24.15 -3.40 7.92
N ARG A 186 25.07 -2.64 8.51
CA ARG A 186 25.01 -1.16 8.54
C ARG A 186 25.36 -0.49 7.21
N GLU A 187 26.04 -1.17 6.29
CA GLU A 187 26.52 -0.59 5.03
C GLU A 187 25.44 -0.43 3.94
N LEU A 188 24.30 -1.11 4.06
CA LEU A 188 23.23 -1.05 3.05
C LEU A 188 22.52 0.31 3.06
N LYS A 189 22.39 1.01 1.94
CA LYS A 189 21.67 2.29 1.90
C LYS A 189 20.16 2.04 1.86
N LEU A 190 19.37 2.91 2.51
CA LEU A 190 17.91 2.83 2.50
C LEU A 190 17.32 2.92 1.08
N SER A 191 18.01 3.61 0.16
CA SER A 191 17.63 3.68 -1.26
C SER A 191 17.62 2.34 -1.97
N ASP A 192 18.44 1.39 -1.52
CA ASP A 192 18.66 0.12 -2.22
C ASP A 192 17.66 -0.96 -1.76
N ILE A 193 16.90 -0.64 -0.71
CA ILE A 193 15.99 -1.56 0.00
C ILE A 193 14.53 -1.21 -0.28
N VAL A 194 14.28 0.05 -0.61
CA VAL A 194 12.95 0.60 -0.78
C VAL A 194 12.52 0.53 -2.24
N PHE A 195 11.39 -0.11 -2.47
CA PHE A 195 10.71 -0.14 -3.75
C PHE A 195 9.74 1.03 -3.84
N PHE A 196 9.82 1.76 -4.95
CA PHE A 196 8.88 2.82 -5.26
C PHE A 196 7.74 2.27 -6.13
N SER A 197 6.51 2.62 -5.78
CA SER A 197 5.32 2.30 -6.55
C SER A 197 4.41 3.51 -6.67
N VAL A 198 3.69 3.58 -7.79
CA VAL A 198 2.72 4.64 -8.07
C VAL A 198 1.42 3.98 -8.46
N GLY A 199 0.29 4.52 -8.01
CA GLY A 199 -1.00 3.98 -8.35
C GLY A 199 -2.10 5.02 -8.40
N VAL A 200 -3.23 4.55 -8.93
CA VAL A 200 -4.47 5.28 -9.04
C VAL A 200 -5.55 4.49 -8.33
N ARG A 201 -6.31 5.17 -7.50
CA ARG A 201 -7.48 4.65 -6.79
C ARG A 201 -8.73 5.33 -7.34
N PHE A 202 -9.74 4.53 -7.63
CA PHE A 202 -11.06 4.96 -8.04
C PHE A 202 -12.04 4.61 -6.93
N GLN A 203 -12.59 5.63 -6.27
CA GLN A 203 -13.66 5.44 -5.29
C GLN A 203 -14.98 5.28 -6.03
N LEU A 204 -15.66 4.17 -5.81
CA LEU A 204 -16.97 3.95 -6.40
C LEU A 204 -18.02 4.77 -5.63
N GLN A 205 -18.94 5.36 -6.38
CA GLN A 205 -20.15 5.95 -5.81
C GLN A 205 -21.08 4.80 -5.45
N ARG A 206 -21.48 4.77 -4.18
CA ARG A 206 -22.41 3.80 -3.63
C ARG A 206 -23.53 4.54 -2.94
#